data_AF-A0A257M231-F1
#
_entry.id   AF-A0A257M231-F1
#
_cell.length_a   1.000
_cell.length_b   1.000
_cell.length_c   1.000
_cell.angle_alpha   90.00
_cell.angle_beta   90.00
_cell.angle_gamma   90.00
#
_symmetry.space_group_name_H-M   'P 1'
#
loop_
_entity.id
_entity.type
_entity.pdbx_description
1 polymer ?
#
loop_
_entity_poly.entity_id
_entity_poly.type
_entity_poly.pdbx_seq_one_letter_code
_entity_poly.pdbx_strand_id
1 'polypeptide(L)'
;CKLARQILDERGIPIGRVIARPFLGDSAENFKRTSNRHDYSLHPPINCLNRLQAVGVETIGIGKISDIFADSGISQSFPTLSNADGMRVIDELWSKPVSSPTFLFANLVDFDSLYGHRRNPQGYAQALVEFDQWLGTFIGKGGPNDLLILTADHGNDPYHRGTDHTREQVPVMALNVTNPDWDEDSFDKVSKLVERHLFPVNPLFFQTVFLGEEPRSGWPDDFSIITAFNPVGPKDTFDADNQTMDARLHHTLVERGFQPFRVTGASPDLKHQEPGWGFVGADLTTAAELSTQFRQEAFFRIESGQVFIHRDASGTRWPLHLGDPAEGGGFFRDRLVGN
;
A
#
# COMPACT_ATOMS: atom_id res chain seq x y z
N CYS A 1 -2.38 -30.17 9.85
CA CYS A 1 -2.19 -28.70 9.94
C CYS A 1 -3.20 -27.90 9.12
N LYS A 2 -3.37 -28.12 7.80
CA LYS A 2 -4.43 -27.45 7.00
C LYS A 2 -5.83 -27.49 7.64
N LEU A 3 -6.31 -28.69 8.01
CA LEU A 3 -7.59 -28.84 8.72
C LEU A 3 -7.66 -28.04 10.03
N ALA A 4 -6.55 -27.98 10.79
CA ALA A 4 -6.51 -27.20 12.02
C ALA A 4 -6.61 -25.69 11.75
N ARG A 5 -5.94 -25.19 10.70
CA ARG A 5 -6.08 -23.80 10.24
C ARG A 5 -7.53 -23.49 9.87
N GLN A 6 -8.14 -24.34 9.04
CA GLN A 6 -9.54 -24.21 8.63
C GLN A 6 -10.50 -24.15 9.83
N ILE A 7 -10.35 -25.06 10.80
CA ILE A 7 -11.20 -25.07 12.01
C ILE A 7 -11.02 -23.80 12.83
N LEU A 8 -9.80 -23.27 12.94
CA LEU A 8 -9.54 -22.02 13.66
C LEU A 8 -10.22 -20.83 12.96
N ASP A 9 -10.18 -20.80 11.62
CA ASP A 9 -10.77 -19.74 10.81
C ASP A 9 -12.30 -19.77 10.87
N GLU A 10 -12.92 -20.95 10.68
CA GLU A 10 -14.38 -21.16 10.78
C GLU A 10 -14.94 -20.78 12.16
N ARG A 11 -14.12 -20.90 13.21
CA ARG A 11 -14.49 -20.55 14.59
C ARG A 11 -14.10 -19.13 14.98
N GLY A 12 -13.46 -18.36 14.09
CA GLY A 12 -12.99 -17.00 14.37
C GLY A 12 -11.94 -16.93 15.48
N ILE A 13 -11.12 -17.97 15.68
CA ILE A 13 -10.09 -18.00 16.72
C ILE A 13 -8.79 -17.39 16.16
N PRO A 14 -8.28 -16.28 16.72
CA PRO A 14 -7.19 -15.48 16.15
C PRO A 14 -5.80 -16.08 16.45
N ILE A 15 -5.60 -17.36 16.16
CA ILE A 15 -4.26 -17.96 16.17
C ILE A 15 -3.55 -17.52 14.90
N GLY A 16 -2.42 -16.81 15.02
CA GLY A 16 -1.69 -16.27 13.86
C GLY A 16 -1.16 -17.35 12.91
N ARG A 17 -0.77 -18.53 13.41
CA ARG A 17 -0.17 -19.59 12.58
C ARG A 17 -0.31 -20.99 13.16
N VAL A 18 -0.59 -21.96 12.30
CA VAL A 18 -0.47 -23.40 12.60
C VAL A 18 0.83 -23.92 11.98
N ILE A 19 1.73 -24.47 12.78
CA ILE A 19 3.07 -24.87 12.30
C ILE A 19 3.21 -26.40 12.31
N ALA A 20 3.52 -26.99 11.16
CA ALA A 20 4.00 -28.36 11.07
C ALA A 20 5.47 -28.43 11.50
N ARG A 21 5.78 -29.22 12.52
CA ARG A 21 7.15 -29.46 13.02
C ARG A 21 7.55 -30.93 12.89
N PRO A 22 7.77 -31.43 11.66
CA PRO A 22 8.21 -32.81 11.46
C PRO A 22 9.60 -33.04 12.05
N PHE A 23 9.78 -34.19 12.68
CA PHE A 23 11.04 -34.64 13.25
C PHE A 23 11.35 -36.07 12.80
N LEU A 24 12.64 -36.40 12.80
CA LEU A 24 13.18 -37.76 12.67
C LEU A 24 13.64 -38.25 14.04
N GLY A 25 13.92 -39.54 14.15
CA GLY A 25 14.31 -40.20 15.40
C GLY A 25 13.19 -41.09 15.93
N ASP A 26 13.57 -42.08 16.73
CA ASP A 26 12.72 -43.09 17.34
C ASP A 26 12.82 -43.11 18.88
N SER A 27 13.66 -42.24 19.45
CA SER A 27 13.82 -42.08 20.90
C SER A 27 13.99 -40.61 21.30
N ALA A 28 13.76 -40.34 22.59
CA ALA A 28 13.94 -39.00 23.16
C ALA A 28 15.37 -38.44 23.01
N GLU A 29 16.36 -39.33 22.85
CA GLU A 29 17.77 -38.99 22.73
C GLU A 29 18.15 -38.53 21.31
N ASN A 30 17.38 -38.93 20.29
CA ASN A 30 17.75 -38.74 18.89
C ASN A 30 16.74 -37.93 18.06
N PHE A 31 15.71 -37.35 18.67
CA PHE A 31 14.76 -36.52 17.95
C PHE A 31 15.43 -35.31 17.30
N LYS A 32 15.28 -35.19 15.97
CA LYS A 32 15.83 -34.10 15.17
C LYS A 32 14.76 -33.49 14.28
N ARG A 33 14.49 -32.19 14.46
CA ARG A 33 13.61 -31.44 13.54
C ARG A 33 14.16 -31.48 12.12
N THR A 34 13.28 -31.72 11.15
CA THR A 34 13.63 -31.69 9.72
C THR A 34 13.47 -30.28 9.13
N SER A 35 13.98 -30.10 7.92
CA SER A 35 13.73 -28.90 7.11
C SER A 35 12.30 -28.81 6.55
N ASN A 36 11.49 -29.88 6.65
CA ASN A 36 10.12 -29.94 6.11
C ASN A 36 9.09 -29.19 6.98
N ARG A 37 9.53 -28.15 7.69
CA ARG A 37 8.66 -27.23 8.41
C ARG A 37 7.71 -26.56 7.41
N HIS A 38 6.43 -26.48 7.76
CA HIS A 38 5.47 -25.73 6.96
C HIS A 38 4.51 -24.96 7.85
N ASP A 39 4.23 -23.72 7.46
CA ASP A 39 3.60 -22.70 8.29
C ASP A 39 2.29 -22.29 7.60
N TYR A 40 1.15 -22.48 8.28
CA TYR A 40 -0.17 -22.09 7.78
C TYR A 40 -0.65 -20.85 8.54
N SER A 41 -0.34 -19.68 7.98
CA SER A 41 -0.69 -18.39 8.57
C SER A 41 -2.16 -18.05 8.34
N LEU A 42 -2.71 -17.23 9.23
CA LEU A 42 -3.97 -16.54 8.99
C LEU A 42 -3.81 -15.63 7.77
N HIS A 43 -4.74 -15.67 6.82
CA HIS A 43 -4.70 -14.78 5.67
C HIS A 43 -5.03 -13.35 6.14
N PRO A 44 -4.16 -12.36 5.90
CA PRO A 44 -4.43 -10.99 6.30
C PRO A 44 -5.59 -10.42 5.47
N PRO A 45 -6.35 -9.44 6.01
CA PRO A 45 -7.24 -8.65 5.18
C PRO A 45 -6.46 -7.88 4.11
N ILE A 46 -7.17 -7.34 3.12
CA ILE A 46 -6.58 -6.48 2.08
C ILE A 46 -5.77 -5.36 2.76
N ASN A 47 -4.51 -5.29 2.39
CA ASN A 47 -3.54 -4.35 2.97
C ASN A 47 -2.74 -3.64 1.87
N CYS A 48 -1.74 -2.86 2.27
CA CYS A 48 -0.91 -2.06 1.37
C CYS A 48 -0.28 -2.89 0.24
N LEU A 49 0.15 -4.14 0.52
CA LEU A 49 0.76 -5.01 -0.48
C LEU A 49 -0.20 -5.34 -1.63
N ASN A 50 -1.46 -5.68 -1.30
CA ASN A 50 -2.49 -5.94 -2.31
C ASN A 50 -2.82 -4.68 -3.12
N ARG A 51 -2.87 -3.52 -2.46
CA ARG A 51 -3.16 -2.24 -3.13
C ARG A 51 -2.03 -1.80 -4.07
N LEU A 52 -0.77 -2.01 -3.68
CA LEU A 52 0.39 -1.81 -4.54
C LEU A 52 0.31 -2.68 -5.81
N GLN A 53 0.02 -3.98 -5.65
CA GLN A 53 -0.15 -4.87 -6.80
C GLN A 53 -1.28 -4.42 -7.72
N ALA A 54 -2.41 -3.97 -7.17
CA ALA A 54 -3.55 -3.50 -7.94
C ALA A 54 -3.23 -2.26 -8.79
N VAL A 55 -2.21 -1.47 -8.44
CA VAL A 55 -1.71 -0.34 -9.25
C VAL A 55 -0.50 -0.68 -10.13
N GLY A 56 -0.14 -1.97 -10.21
CA GLY A 56 0.95 -2.45 -11.07
C GLY A 56 2.35 -2.37 -10.45
N VAL A 57 2.44 -2.21 -9.12
CA VAL A 57 3.72 -2.26 -8.40
C VAL A 57 4.09 -3.72 -8.15
N GLU A 58 5.33 -4.11 -8.47
CA GLU A 58 5.85 -5.43 -8.15
C GLU A 58 6.23 -5.51 -6.67
N THR A 59 5.69 -6.47 -5.93
CA THR A 59 5.96 -6.63 -4.49
C THR A 59 6.79 -7.89 -4.25
N ILE A 60 8.00 -7.73 -3.73
CA ILE A 60 8.96 -8.83 -3.53
C ILE A 60 9.22 -9.03 -2.04
N GLY A 61 8.85 -10.20 -1.53
CA GLY A 61 9.10 -10.59 -0.15
C GLY A 61 10.45 -11.30 0.02
N ILE A 62 11.31 -10.82 0.92
CA ILE A 62 12.62 -11.40 1.23
C ILE A 62 12.60 -11.93 2.67
N GLY A 63 13.07 -13.16 2.87
CA GLY A 63 13.00 -13.84 4.15
C GLY A 63 11.59 -14.33 4.46
N LYS A 64 11.06 -14.01 5.65
CA LYS A 64 9.77 -14.55 6.13
C LYS A 64 8.54 -13.76 5.69
N ILE A 65 8.68 -12.75 4.84
CA ILE A 65 7.56 -11.87 4.47
C ILE A 65 6.40 -12.64 3.85
N SER A 66 6.65 -13.53 2.87
CA SER A 66 5.59 -14.36 2.27
C SER A 66 4.83 -15.19 3.30
N ASP A 67 5.56 -15.84 4.22
CA ASP A 67 4.95 -16.64 5.29
C ASP A 67 4.09 -15.78 6.24
N ILE A 68 4.51 -14.54 6.53
CA ILE A 68 3.79 -13.61 7.41
C ILE A 68 2.47 -13.19 6.77
N PHE A 69 2.49 -12.91 5.46
CA PHE A 69 1.32 -12.43 4.72
C PHE A 69 0.52 -13.54 4.04
N ALA A 70 0.86 -14.82 4.26
CA ALA A 70 0.24 -15.97 3.59
C ALA A 70 0.18 -15.77 2.06
N ASP A 71 1.29 -15.28 1.49
CA ASP A 71 1.46 -14.89 0.08
C ASP A 71 0.54 -13.75 -0.41
N SER A 72 -0.30 -13.18 0.46
CA SER A 72 -1.22 -12.10 0.11
C SER A 72 -0.45 -10.83 -0.26
N GLY A 73 -0.63 -10.37 -1.49
CA GLY A 73 0.00 -9.15 -1.97
C GLY A 73 1.48 -9.33 -2.32
N ILE A 74 1.99 -10.56 -2.47
CA ILE A 74 3.40 -10.83 -2.81
C ILE A 74 3.50 -11.40 -4.23
N SER A 75 4.23 -10.70 -5.10
CA SER A 75 4.48 -11.13 -6.49
C SER A 75 5.58 -12.19 -6.58
N GLN A 76 6.66 -12.02 -5.81
CA GLN A 76 7.79 -12.94 -5.74
C GLN A 76 8.27 -13.12 -4.31
N SER A 77 8.75 -14.33 -3.97
CA SER A 77 9.29 -14.63 -2.64
C SER A 77 10.69 -15.22 -2.73
N PHE A 78 11.60 -14.68 -1.91
CA PHE A 78 12.98 -15.14 -1.76
C PHE A 78 13.25 -15.49 -0.28
N PRO A 79 13.00 -16.74 0.14
CA PRO A 79 13.32 -17.20 1.49
C PRO A 79 14.82 -17.13 1.77
N THR A 80 15.20 -16.84 3.01
CA THR A 80 16.60 -16.65 3.41
C THR A 80 16.96 -17.55 4.59
N LEU A 81 18.23 -17.94 4.68
CA LEU A 81 18.73 -18.84 5.74
C LEU A 81 19.25 -18.10 6.98
N SER A 82 19.66 -16.84 6.82
CA SER A 82 20.21 -15.97 7.87
C SER A 82 20.08 -14.49 7.47
N ASN A 83 20.45 -13.59 8.37
CA ASN A 83 20.54 -12.16 8.07
C ASN A 83 21.55 -11.88 6.96
N ALA A 84 22.73 -12.51 6.99
CA ALA A 84 23.75 -12.36 5.94
C ALA A 84 23.24 -12.77 4.56
N ASP A 85 22.50 -13.88 4.48
CA ASP A 85 21.88 -14.33 3.24
C ASP A 85 20.78 -13.38 2.78
N GLY A 86 19.97 -12.84 3.71
CA GLY A 86 18.98 -11.82 3.40
C GLY A 86 19.60 -10.53 2.85
N MET A 87 20.67 -10.03 3.46
CA MET A 87 21.42 -8.86 2.98
C MET A 87 21.99 -9.08 1.58
N ARG A 88 22.53 -10.28 1.30
CA ARG A 88 22.99 -10.67 -0.04
C ARG A 88 21.86 -10.69 -1.07
N VAL A 89 20.69 -11.24 -0.72
CA VAL A 89 19.52 -11.28 -1.61
C VAL A 89 18.99 -9.87 -1.89
N ILE A 90 18.95 -9.00 -0.87
CA ILE A 90 18.61 -7.59 -1.05
C ILE A 90 19.54 -6.93 -2.07
N ASP A 91 20.86 -7.11 -1.93
CA ASP A 91 21.85 -6.57 -2.87
C ASP A 91 21.67 -7.08 -4.30
N GLU A 92 21.41 -8.38 -4.45
CA GLU A 92 21.19 -9.01 -5.75
C GLU A 92 19.94 -8.46 -6.44
N LEU A 93 18.84 -8.32 -5.69
CA LEU A 93 17.57 -7.82 -6.23
C LEU A 93 17.65 -6.32 -6.53
N TRP A 94 18.27 -5.54 -5.65
CA TRP A 94 18.45 -4.10 -5.84
C TRP A 94 19.27 -3.76 -7.09
N SER A 95 20.21 -4.63 -7.45
CA SER A 95 21.08 -4.42 -8.63
C SER A 95 20.41 -4.82 -9.95
N LYS A 96 19.21 -5.41 -9.93
CA LYS A 96 18.49 -5.82 -11.14
C LYS A 96 17.74 -4.63 -11.73
N PRO A 97 17.75 -4.46 -13.07
CA PRO A 97 16.91 -3.45 -13.71
C PRO A 97 15.44 -3.80 -13.49
N VAL A 98 14.64 -2.79 -13.14
CA VAL A 98 13.19 -2.92 -12.96
C VAL A 98 12.46 -2.34 -14.17
N SER A 99 11.34 -2.96 -14.56
CA SER A 99 10.49 -2.50 -15.67
C SER A 99 9.23 -1.76 -15.19
N SER A 100 8.95 -1.84 -13.89
CA SER A 100 7.84 -1.22 -13.19
C SER A 100 8.32 -0.75 -11.81
N PRO A 101 7.59 0.16 -11.14
CA PRO A 101 7.83 0.42 -9.73
C PRO A 101 7.84 -0.89 -8.93
N THR A 102 8.82 -1.04 -8.04
CA THR A 102 9.07 -2.30 -7.33
C THR A 102 9.27 -2.02 -5.84
N PHE A 103 8.61 -2.80 -5.00
CA PHE A 103 8.72 -2.76 -3.54
C PHE A 103 9.43 -4.02 -3.03
N LEU A 104 10.67 -3.87 -2.55
CA LEU A 104 11.36 -4.94 -1.81
C LEU A 104 11.00 -4.84 -0.32
N PHE A 105 10.37 -5.87 0.21
CA PHE A 105 10.07 -5.97 1.64
C PHE A 105 10.87 -7.12 2.24
N ALA A 106 11.80 -6.82 3.15
CA ALA A 106 12.69 -7.80 3.75
C ALA A 106 12.48 -7.95 5.26
N ASN A 107 12.55 -9.19 5.75
CA ASN A 107 12.61 -9.51 7.17
C ASN A 107 13.93 -10.20 7.51
N LEU A 108 14.77 -9.56 8.33
CA LEU A 108 16.04 -10.09 8.84
C LEU A 108 15.83 -10.66 10.25
N VAL A 109 15.56 -11.97 10.32
CA VAL A 109 14.95 -12.59 11.51
C VAL A 109 15.92 -13.09 12.59
N ASP A 110 17.22 -13.04 12.37
CA ASP A 110 18.18 -13.62 13.33
C ASP A 110 18.18 -12.87 14.67
N PHE A 111 17.94 -11.56 14.65
CA PHE A 111 17.79 -10.72 15.85
C PHE A 111 16.80 -11.33 16.83
N ASP A 112 15.63 -11.72 16.33
CA ASP A 112 14.57 -12.33 17.11
C ASP A 112 14.87 -13.80 17.44
N SER A 113 15.10 -14.60 16.40
CA SER A 113 15.04 -16.06 16.50
C SER A 113 16.31 -16.72 17.05
N LEU A 114 17.48 -16.08 16.87
CA LEU A 114 18.76 -16.58 17.36
C LEU A 114 19.21 -15.88 18.64
N TYR A 115 18.81 -14.61 18.85
CA TYR A 115 19.39 -13.79 19.93
C TYR A 115 18.37 -13.31 20.96
N GLY A 116 17.25 -12.71 20.53
CA GLY A 116 16.20 -12.16 21.40
C GLY A 116 15.56 -13.24 22.28
N HIS A 117 14.88 -14.21 21.66
CA HIS A 117 14.23 -15.32 22.39
C HIS A 117 15.20 -16.17 23.23
N ARG A 118 16.49 -16.20 22.87
CA ARG A 118 17.54 -16.95 23.58
C ARG A 118 18.24 -16.14 24.66
N ARG A 119 17.87 -14.87 24.84
CA ARG A 119 18.48 -13.94 25.81
C ARG A 119 20.01 -13.94 25.69
N ASN A 120 20.48 -13.72 24.46
CA ASN A 120 21.90 -13.66 24.13
C ASN A 120 22.30 -12.24 23.70
N PRO A 121 22.62 -11.34 24.66
CA PRO A 121 23.00 -9.97 24.34
C PRO A 121 24.23 -9.84 23.44
N GLN A 122 25.25 -10.68 23.65
CA GLN A 122 26.48 -10.62 22.87
C GLN A 122 26.24 -10.97 21.39
N GLY A 123 25.46 -12.02 21.13
CA GLY A 123 25.07 -12.39 19.77
C GLY A 123 24.18 -11.34 19.11
N TYR A 124 23.24 -10.75 19.87
CA TYR A 124 22.39 -9.67 19.38
C TYR A 124 23.25 -8.46 18.95
N ALA A 125 24.16 -8.02 19.81
CA ALA A 125 25.04 -6.88 19.53
C ALA A 125 25.93 -7.13 18.31
N GLN A 126 26.49 -8.35 18.18
CA GLN A 126 27.32 -8.70 17.03
C GLN A 126 26.52 -8.69 15.71
N ALA A 127 25.28 -9.18 15.72
CA ALA A 127 24.41 -9.15 14.56
C ALA A 127 24.04 -7.72 14.14
N LEU A 128 23.87 -6.81 15.11
CA LEU A 128 23.63 -5.38 14.83
C LEU A 128 24.85 -4.73 14.17
N VAL A 129 26.07 -5.04 14.63
CA VAL A 129 27.31 -4.55 14.02
C VAL A 129 27.47 -5.06 12.59
N GLU A 130 27.16 -6.33 12.34
CA GLU A 130 27.21 -6.91 10.99
C GLU A 130 26.21 -6.23 10.05
N PHE A 131 24.97 -6.00 10.52
CA PHE A 131 23.96 -5.29 9.76
C PHE A 131 24.35 -3.84 9.47
N ASP A 132 24.89 -3.12 10.46
CA ASP A 132 25.35 -1.73 10.31
C ASP A 132 26.46 -1.60 9.26
N GLN A 133 27.43 -2.52 9.27
CA GLN A 133 28.50 -2.58 8.28
C GLN A 133 27.96 -2.78 6.86
N TRP A 134 27.00 -3.70 6.68
CA TRP A 134 26.35 -3.90 5.39
C TRP A 134 25.54 -2.65 4.97
N LEU A 135 24.74 -2.10 5.88
CA LEU A 135 23.89 -0.94 5.62
C LEU A 135 24.71 0.26 5.13
N GLY A 136 25.88 0.50 5.73
CA GLY A 136 26.82 1.54 5.28
C GLY A 136 27.26 1.39 3.82
N THR A 137 27.32 0.16 3.31
CA THR A 137 27.60 -0.10 1.88
C THR A 137 26.36 -0.07 1.00
N PHE A 138 25.19 -0.39 1.56
CA PHE A 138 23.93 -0.48 0.83
C PHE A 138 23.32 0.89 0.53
N ILE A 139 23.34 1.83 1.50
CA ILE A 139 22.72 3.15 1.37
C ILE A 139 23.23 3.92 0.13
N GLY A 140 24.50 3.75 -0.24
CA GLY A 140 25.09 4.38 -1.41
C GLY A 140 24.62 3.84 -2.77
N LYS A 141 23.82 2.76 -2.80
CA LYS A 141 23.34 2.13 -4.03
C LYS A 141 22.02 2.72 -4.56
N GLY A 142 21.31 3.50 -3.74
CA GLY A 142 20.04 4.11 -4.13
C GLY A 142 20.21 5.42 -4.92
N GLY A 143 19.32 5.65 -5.88
CA GLY A 143 19.16 6.92 -6.58
C GLY A 143 18.23 7.90 -5.86
N PRO A 144 18.07 9.13 -6.37
CA PRO A 144 17.26 10.18 -5.73
C PRO A 144 15.75 9.89 -5.72
N ASN A 145 15.29 8.94 -6.54
CA ASN A 145 13.89 8.53 -6.62
C ASN A 145 13.58 7.26 -5.81
N ASP A 146 14.59 6.67 -5.17
CA ASP A 146 14.42 5.43 -4.39
C ASP A 146 14.17 5.76 -2.92
N LEU A 147 13.28 5.00 -2.27
CA LEU A 147 12.98 5.13 -0.85
C LEU A 147 13.51 3.92 -0.08
N LEU A 148 14.34 4.17 0.93
CA LEU A 148 14.73 3.17 1.93
C LEU A 148 14.01 3.46 3.24
N ILE A 149 13.34 2.46 3.82
CA ILE A 149 12.77 2.51 5.17
C ILE A 149 13.35 1.35 5.98
N LEU A 150 13.80 1.66 7.20
CA LEU A 150 14.25 0.69 8.19
C LEU A 150 13.36 0.80 9.43
N THR A 151 12.85 -0.34 9.89
CA THR A 151 12.04 -0.42 11.11
C THR A 151 12.10 -1.79 11.77
N ALA A 152 11.40 -1.96 12.89
CA ALA A 152 11.15 -3.23 13.55
C ALA A 152 9.65 -3.43 13.77
N ASP A 153 9.23 -4.65 14.06
CA ASP A 153 7.83 -5.03 14.31
C ASP A 153 7.50 -5.13 15.80
N HIS A 154 8.50 -5.30 16.67
CA HIS A 154 8.38 -5.29 18.13
C HIS A 154 9.76 -5.23 18.79
N GLY A 155 9.78 -5.18 20.13
CA GLY A 155 10.98 -5.41 20.93
C GLY A 155 11.20 -6.91 21.20
N ASN A 156 12.45 -7.29 21.45
CA ASN A 156 12.79 -8.59 22.02
C ASN A 156 14.07 -8.48 22.87
N ASP A 157 13.99 -7.73 23.96
CA ASP A 157 15.12 -7.38 24.83
C ASP A 157 15.87 -8.64 25.33
N PRO A 158 17.16 -8.81 24.96
CA PRO A 158 17.94 -10.00 25.32
C PRO A 158 18.35 -10.04 26.80
N TYR A 159 18.12 -8.98 27.58
CA TYR A 159 18.26 -8.97 29.04
C TYR A 159 16.94 -9.19 29.78
N HIS A 160 15.81 -9.19 29.08
CA HIS A 160 14.50 -9.35 29.71
C HIS A 160 14.32 -10.74 30.29
N ARG A 161 13.54 -10.85 31.37
CA ARG A 161 13.14 -12.15 31.91
C ARG A 161 12.24 -12.92 30.94
N GLY A 162 12.16 -14.24 31.11
CA GLY A 162 11.38 -15.10 30.22
C GLY A 162 11.98 -15.19 28.82
N THR A 163 11.17 -15.62 27.85
CA THR A 163 11.62 -15.88 26.47
C THR A 163 10.73 -15.23 25.42
N ASP A 164 9.75 -14.43 25.80
CA ASP A 164 8.79 -13.82 24.87
C ASP A 164 9.21 -12.42 24.43
N HIS A 165 8.51 -11.85 23.45
CA HIS A 165 8.74 -10.48 22.98
C HIS A 165 8.47 -9.44 24.07
N THR A 166 9.03 -8.25 23.87
CA THR A 166 8.82 -7.08 24.73
C THR A 166 8.03 -6.01 23.97
N ARG A 167 7.13 -5.32 24.68
CA ARG A 167 6.32 -4.24 24.09
C ARG A 167 7.13 -2.94 24.12
N GLU A 168 7.74 -2.62 22.99
CA GLU A 168 8.63 -1.46 22.83
C GLU A 168 8.19 -0.57 21.66
N GLN A 169 8.63 0.69 21.69
CA GLN A 169 8.64 1.51 20.49
C GLN A 169 9.68 0.96 19.51
N VAL A 170 9.45 1.15 18.22
CA VAL A 170 10.35 0.69 17.17
C VAL A 170 11.01 1.88 16.49
N PRO A 171 12.28 1.79 16.08
CA PRO A 171 12.89 2.84 15.27
C PRO A 171 12.19 2.89 13.91
N VAL A 172 12.07 4.09 13.35
CA VAL A 172 11.73 4.29 11.94
C VAL A 172 12.74 5.25 11.36
N MET A 173 13.52 4.79 10.39
CA MET A 173 14.50 5.60 9.67
C MET A 173 14.17 5.52 8.18
N ALA A 174 14.21 6.66 7.49
CA ALA A 174 13.92 6.71 6.07
C ALA A 174 14.90 7.64 5.33
N LEU A 175 15.30 7.25 4.12
CA LEU A 175 16.13 8.04 3.21
C LEU A 175 15.34 8.46 1.98
N ASN A 176 15.71 9.60 1.38
CA ASN A 176 15.04 10.21 0.23
C ASN A 176 13.53 10.48 0.45
N VAL A 177 13.13 10.71 1.70
CA VAL A 177 11.78 11.16 2.05
C VAL A 177 11.77 12.66 2.34
N THR A 178 10.79 13.37 1.80
CA THR A 178 10.57 14.79 2.10
C THR A 178 9.40 14.93 3.06
N ASN A 179 9.62 15.57 4.22
CA ASN A 179 8.61 15.83 5.26
C ASN A 179 7.75 14.60 5.61
N PRO A 180 8.35 13.51 6.12
CA PRO A 180 7.56 12.39 6.59
C PRO A 180 6.71 12.81 7.80
N ASP A 181 5.42 12.49 7.75
CA ASP A 181 4.48 12.70 8.84
C ASP A 181 4.57 11.52 9.82
N TRP A 182 5.40 11.69 10.86
CA TRP A 182 5.55 10.73 11.96
C TRP A 182 4.79 11.14 13.23
N ASP A 183 3.92 12.15 13.15
CA ASP A 183 3.33 12.79 14.34
C ASP A 183 2.28 11.91 15.06
N GLU A 184 1.94 10.73 14.52
CA GLU A 184 1.04 9.76 15.15
C GLU A 184 1.76 8.44 15.47
N ASP A 185 1.56 7.92 16.69
CA ASP A 185 2.13 6.66 17.20
C ASP A 185 1.48 5.41 16.58
N SER A 186 1.68 5.17 15.28
CA SER A 186 1.14 3.98 14.61
C SER A 186 2.03 3.45 13.47
N PHE A 187 2.11 2.13 13.36
CA PHE A 187 2.92 1.44 12.33
C PHE A 187 2.36 1.61 10.91
N ASP A 188 1.07 1.93 10.77
CA ASP A 188 0.45 2.12 9.46
C ASP A 188 1.04 3.31 8.69
N LYS A 189 1.72 4.25 9.37
CA LYS A 189 2.48 5.33 8.74
C LYS A 189 3.55 4.84 7.77
N VAL A 190 4.21 3.71 8.06
CA VAL A 190 5.16 3.08 7.13
C VAL A 190 4.43 2.68 5.85
N SER A 191 3.27 2.03 5.96
CA SER A 191 2.49 1.63 4.79
C SER A 191 1.97 2.83 3.99
N LYS A 192 1.49 3.88 4.66
CA LYS A 192 1.06 5.13 4.02
C LYS A 192 2.20 5.83 3.28
N LEU A 193 3.41 5.82 3.85
CA LEU A 193 4.59 6.38 3.21
C LEU A 193 4.98 5.59 1.96
N VAL A 194 4.95 4.25 2.02
CA VAL A 194 5.19 3.37 0.86
C VAL A 194 4.17 3.64 -0.24
N GLU A 195 2.87 3.72 0.08
CA GLU A 195 1.83 4.01 -0.91
C GLU A 195 2.01 5.38 -1.54
N ARG A 196 2.26 6.42 -0.73
CA ARG A 196 2.50 7.77 -1.25
C ARG A 196 3.70 7.83 -2.20
N HIS A 197 4.71 7.00 -2.00
CA HIS A 197 5.90 6.97 -2.84
C HIS A 197 5.71 6.17 -4.12
N LEU A 198 5.00 5.04 -4.05
CA LEU A 198 4.90 4.08 -5.17
C LEU A 198 3.61 4.18 -5.97
N PHE A 199 2.58 4.86 -5.46
CA PHE A 199 1.34 5.01 -6.21
C PHE A 199 1.53 5.96 -7.40
N PRO A 200 0.84 5.69 -8.53
CA PRO A 200 0.96 6.49 -9.74
C PRO A 200 0.35 7.89 -9.61
N VAL A 201 -0.57 8.05 -8.65
CA VAL A 201 -1.27 9.28 -8.28
C VAL A 201 -1.48 9.29 -6.75
N ASN A 202 -1.83 10.42 -6.16
CA ASN A 202 -2.13 10.54 -4.74
C ASN A 202 -3.10 9.43 -4.25
N PRO A 203 -2.73 8.64 -3.21
CA PRO A 203 -3.54 7.54 -2.69
C PRO A 203 -4.98 7.90 -2.29
N LEU A 204 -5.27 9.18 -2.01
CA LEU A 204 -6.62 9.64 -1.68
C LEU A 204 -7.61 9.47 -2.83
N PHE A 205 -7.16 9.52 -4.10
CA PHE A 205 -8.04 9.27 -5.25
C PHE A 205 -8.72 7.90 -5.16
N PHE A 206 -8.01 6.88 -4.67
CA PHE A 206 -8.53 5.51 -4.54
C PHE A 206 -9.54 5.32 -3.40
N GLN A 207 -9.69 6.33 -2.54
CA GLN A 207 -10.63 6.31 -1.42
C GLN A 207 -11.90 7.11 -1.73
N THR A 208 -11.93 7.83 -2.85
CA THR A 208 -13.02 8.76 -3.20
C THR A 208 -14.37 8.05 -3.25
N VAL A 209 -15.35 8.62 -2.56
CA VAL A 209 -16.78 8.37 -2.78
C VAL A 209 -17.37 9.59 -3.49
N PHE A 210 -18.56 9.45 -4.07
CA PHE A 210 -19.20 10.51 -4.84
C PHE A 210 -20.52 10.93 -4.19
N LEU A 211 -20.80 12.23 -4.27
CA LEU A 211 -22.09 12.82 -3.91
C LEU A 211 -22.63 13.55 -5.16
N GLY A 212 -23.91 13.44 -5.42
CA GLY A 212 -24.53 14.19 -6.52
C GLY A 212 -26.01 13.89 -6.63
N GLU A 213 -26.77 14.86 -7.12
CA GLU A 213 -28.16 14.65 -7.48
C GLU A 213 -28.21 13.93 -8.84
N GLU A 214 -28.97 12.84 -8.91
CA GLU A 214 -29.12 12.10 -10.15
C GLU A 214 -29.74 13.01 -11.24
N PRO A 215 -29.13 13.09 -12.44
CA PRO A 215 -29.75 13.80 -13.56
C PRO A 215 -31.14 13.23 -13.86
N ARG A 216 -32.06 14.05 -14.39
CA ARG A 216 -33.42 13.58 -14.73
C ARG A 216 -33.44 12.39 -15.70
N SER A 217 -32.39 12.24 -16.51
CA SER A 217 -32.18 11.13 -17.45
C SER A 217 -31.59 9.87 -16.81
N GLY A 218 -31.31 9.89 -15.50
CA GLY A 218 -30.46 8.93 -14.82
C GLY A 218 -28.97 9.23 -14.98
N TRP A 219 -28.15 8.57 -14.17
CA TRP A 219 -26.69 8.60 -14.33
C TRP A 219 -26.25 7.98 -15.66
N PRO A 220 -25.41 8.67 -16.46
CA PRO A 220 -24.82 8.08 -17.66
C PRO A 220 -23.90 6.90 -17.32
N ASP A 221 -23.83 5.91 -18.21
CA ASP A 221 -22.90 4.78 -18.06
C ASP A 221 -21.45 5.15 -18.42
N ASP A 222 -21.24 6.21 -19.20
CA ASP A 222 -19.92 6.69 -19.62
C ASP A 222 -19.80 8.21 -19.51
N PHE A 223 -18.90 8.69 -18.64
CA PHE A 223 -18.64 10.12 -18.45
C PHE A 223 -17.30 10.37 -17.72
N SER A 224 -16.83 11.62 -17.74
CA SER A 224 -15.64 12.03 -17.00
C SER A 224 -16.01 12.92 -15.82
N ILE A 225 -15.28 12.84 -14.71
CA ILE A 225 -15.37 13.77 -13.58
C ILE A 225 -14.04 14.49 -13.41
N ILE A 226 -14.08 15.82 -13.42
CA ILE A 226 -12.92 16.69 -13.16
C ILE A 226 -13.28 17.68 -12.05
N THR A 227 -12.34 17.92 -11.14
CA THR A 227 -12.41 18.99 -10.14
C THR A 227 -11.55 20.18 -10.59
N ALA A 228 -11.76 21.35 -9.99
CA ALA A 228 -10.95 22.54 -10.24
C ALA A 228 -10.33 23.11 -8.96
N PHE A 229 -10.23 22.28 -7.92
CA PHE A 229 -9.68 22.67 -6.63
C PHE A 229 -8.15 22.66 -6.71
N ASN A 230 -7.51 23.72 -6.22
CA ASN A 230 -6.05 23.81 -6.24
C ASN A 230 -5.43 22.79 -5.26
N PRO A 231 -4.70 21.76 -5.74
CA PRO A 231 -4.09 20.77 -4.85
C PRO A 231 -2.81 21.30 -4.17
N VAL A 232 -2.31 22.48 -4.55
CA VAL A 232 -1.02 23.02 -4.12
C VAL A 232 -1.15 24.48 -3.69
N GLY A 233 -1.18 24.73 -2.38
CA GLY A 233 -1.20 26.08 -1.79
C GLY A 233 -1.39 26.11 -0.26
N PRO A 234 -1.24 27.27 0.39
CA PRO A 234 -1.57 27.45 1.80
C PRO A 234 -3.09 27.33 2.02
N LYS A 235 -3.50 26.61 3.08
CA LYS A 235 -4.92 26.35 3.43
C LYS A 235 -5.81 27.60 3.47
N ASP A 236 -5.20 28.75 3.74
CA ASP A 236 -5.90 29.97 4.13
C ASP A 236 -6.29 30.88 2.94
N THR A 237 -5.91 30.53 1.70
CA THR A 237 -6.21 31.33 0.49
C THR A 237 -7.15 30.64 -0.51
N PHE A 238 -7.66 29.46 -0.18
CA PHE A 238 -8.27 28.55 -1.14
C PHE A 238 -9.71 28.85 -1.54
N ASP A 239 -10.58 29.29 -0.63
CA ASP A 239 -12.03 29.22 -0.87
C ASP A 239 -12.52 30.10 -2.02
N ALA A 240 -12.05 31.35 -2.12
CA ALA A 240 -12.46 32.27 -3.19
C ALA A 240 -11.84 31.90 -4.55
N ASP A 241 -10.59 31.43 -4.55
CA ASP A 241 -9.90 31.00 -5.78
C ASP A 241 -10.52 29.71 -6.32
N ASN A 242 -10.82 28.75 -5.44
CA ASN A 242 -11.44 27.49 -5.84
C ASN A 242 -12.86 27.66 -6.36
N GLN A 243 -13.67 28.55 -5.77
CA GLN A 243 -14.99 28.89 -6.34
C GLN A 243 -14.86 29.51 -7.74
N THR A 244 -13.86 30.38 -7.94
CA THR A 244 -13.58 30.98 -9.24
C THR A 244 -13.13 29.94 -10.26
N MET A 245 -12.25 29.01 -9.87
CA MET A 245 -11.78 27.93 -10.73
C MET A 245 -12.89 26.94 -11.07
N ASP A 246 -13.77 26.61 -10.11
CA ASP A 246 -14.95 25.77 -10.34
C ASP A 246 -15.92 26.38 -11.36
N ALA A 247 -16.23 27.68 -11.21
CA ALA A 247 -17.06 28.41 -12.17
C ALA A 247 -16.41 28.47 -13.56
N ARG A 248 -15.08 28.63 -13.62
CA ARG A 248 -14.32 28.64 -14.87
C ARG A 248 -14.30 27.26 -15.53
N LEU A 249 -14.21 26.18 -14.77
CA LEU A 249 -14.30 24.81 -15.28
C LEU A 249 -15.68 24.57 -15.90
N HIS A 250 -16.75 24.90 -15.17
CA HIS A 250 -18.10 24.83 -15.70
C HIS A 250 -18.26 25.61 -17.01
N HIS A 251 -17.82 26.87 -17.03
CA HIS A 251 -17.90 27.71 -18.23
C HIS A 251 -17.12 27.10 -19.40
N THR A 252 -15.90 26.62 -19.16
CA THR A 252 -15.07 25.97 -20.18
C THR A 252 -15.75 24.72 -20.75
N LEU A 253 -16.38 23.90 -19.90
CA LEU A 253 -17.11 22.71 -20.34
C LEU A 253 -18.29 23.10 -21.25
N VAL A 254 -19.07 24.11 -20.87
CA VAL A 254 -20.20 24.61 -21.67
C VAL A 254 -19.74 25.21 -22.99
N GLU A 255 -18.68 26.03 -23.01
CA GLU A 255 -18.13 26.62 -24.23
C GLU A 255 -17.61 25.57 -25.22
N ARG A 256 -17.07 24.45 -24.71
CA ARG A 256 -16.66 23.30 -25.51
C ARG A 256 -17.84 22.41 -25.95
N GLY A 257 -19.07 22.76 -25.60
CA GLY A 257 -20.30 22.08 -26.04
C GLY A 257 -20.71 20.88 -25.18
N PHE A 258 -20.09 20.68 -24.01
CA PHE A 258 -20.49 19.62 -23.08
C PHE A 258 -21.73 20.02 -22.27
N GLN A 259 -22.41 19.02 -21.73
CA GLN A 259 -23.50 19.19 -20.76
C GLN A 259 -23.02 18.76 -19.37
N PRO A 260 -22.41 19.67 -18.59
CA PRO A 260 -21.88 19.33 -17.27
C PRO A 260 -23.00 19.18 -16.23
N PHE A 261 -22.81 18.25 -15.30
CA PHE A 261 -23.66 18.06 -14.11
C PHE A 261 -22.80 17.99 -12.85
N ARG A 262 -23.40 18.33 -11.70
CA ARG A 262 -22.65 18.45 -10.46
C ARG A 262 -22.35 17.07 -9.87
N VAL A 263 -21.08 16.81 -9.58
CA VAL A 263 -20.63 15.63 -8.82
C VAL A 263 -19.53 16.07 -7.89
N THR A 264 -19.64 15.73 -6.61
CA THR A 264 -18.66 16.06 -5.58
C THR A 264 -17.90 14.79 -5.20
N GLY A 265 -16.57 14.83 -5.30
CA GLY A 265 -15.72 13.78 -4.72
C GLY A 265 -15.56 14.02 -3.23
N ALA A 266 -15.58 12.97 -2.42
CA ALA A 266 -15.46 13.09 -0.97
C ALA A 266 -14.62 11.96 -0.35
N SER A 267 -14.07 12.22 0.84
CA SER A 267 -13.54 11.16 1.70
C SER A 267 -14.69 10.26 2.20
N PRO A 268 -14.43 8.98 2.52
CA PRO A 268 -15.46 8.07 3.02
C PRO A 268 -16.20 8.56 4.28
N ASP A 269 -15.53 9.37 5.12
CA ASP A 269 -16.10 9.98 6.32
C ASP A 269 -16.78 11.35 6.07
N LEU A 270 -16.84 11.78 4.80
CA LEU A 270 -17.43 13.02 4.30
C LEU A 270 -16.83 14.32 4.87
N LYS A 271 -15.70 14.26 5.60
CA LYS A 271 -15.03 15.45 6.16
C LYS A 271 -14.35 16.29 5.10
N HIS A 272 -13.86 15.66 4.05
CA HIS A 272 -13.26 16.33 2.90
C HIS A 272 -14.18 16.13 1.70
N GLN A 273 -14.60 17.24 1.10
CA GLN A 273 -15.48 17.26 -0.06
C GLN A 273 -14.95 18.27 -1.06
N GLU A 274 -14.79 17.83 -2.30
CA GLU A 274 -14.29 18.63 -3.41
C GLU A 274 -15.32 18.62 -4.52
N PRO A 275 -16.01 19.75 -4.74
CA PRO A 275 -16.96 19.85 -5.82
C PRO A 275 -16.28 19.72 -7.19
N GLY A 276 -16.90 18.97 -8.09
CA GLY A 276 -16.42 18.76 -9.45
C GLY A 276 -17.56 18.77 -10.47
N TRP A 277 -17.23 18.47 -11.71
CA TRP A 277 -18.19 18.40 -12.81
C TRP A 277 -18.06 17.08 -13.54
N GLY A 278 -19.18 16.36 -13.62
CA GLY A 278 -19.37 15.23 -14.51
C GLY A 278 -19.78 15.71 -15.90
N PHE A 279 -19.25 15.12 -16.97
CA PHE A 279 -19.61 15.49 -18.35
C PHE A 279 -19.46 14.32 -19.31
N VAL A 280 -20.41 14.21 -20.25
CA VAL A 280 -20.53 13.11 -21.21
C VAL A 280 -19.87 13.46 -22.54
N GLY A 281 -19.34 12.45 -23.23
CA GLY A 281 -18.93 12.57 -24.65
C GLY A 281 -17.51 13.07 -24.89
N ALA A 282 -16.73 13.31 -23.83
CA ALA A 282 -15.32 13.60 -23.97
C ALA A 282 -14.50 12.32 -24.24
N ASP A 283 -13.59 12.40 -25.21
CA ASP A 283 -12.55 11.39 -25.35
C ASP A 283 -11.46 11.56 -24.27
N LEU A 284 -10.55 10.59 -24.19
CA LEU A 284 -9.53 10.57 -23.15
C LEU A 284 -8.57 11.77 -23.26
N THR A 285 -8.22 12.15 -24.50
CA THR A 285 -7.34 13.29 -24.77
C THR A 285 -7.95 14.58 -24.24
N THR A 286 -9.22 14.84 -24.55
CA THR A 286 -9.93 16.05 -24.10
C THR A 286 -10.06 16.09 -22.59
N ALA A 287 -10.37 14.96 -21.94
CA ALA A 287 -10.45 14.88 -20.48
C ALA A 287 -9.08 15.16 -19.82
N ALA A 288 -8.00 14.59 -20.36
CA ALA A 288 -6.65 14.82 -19.86
C ALA A 288 -6.17 16.27 -20.06
N GLU A 289 -6.51 16.89 -21.19
CA GLU A 289 -6.23 18.31 -21.46
C GLU A 289 -6.94 19.22 -20.46
N LEU A 290 -8.23 18.97 -20.19
CA LEU A 290 -9.00 19.71 -19.19
C LEU A 290 -8.42 19.50 -17.79
N SER A 291 -8.12 18.26 -17.40
CA SER A 291 -7.48 17.94 -16.11
C SER A 291 -6.19 18.73 -15.92
N THR A 292 -5.33 18.75 -16.95
CA THR A 292 -4.07 19.52 -16.95
C THR A 292 -4.31 21.03 -16.88
N GLN A 293 -5.26 21.55 -17.66
CA GLN A 293 -5.63 22.97 -17.68
C GLN A 293 -6.04 23.47 -16.28
N PHE A 294 -6.70 22.61 -15.51
CA PHE A 294 -7.15 22.89 -14.14
C PHE A 294 -6.22 22.33 -13.06
N ARG A 295 -4.97 21.99 -13.44
CA ARG A 295 -3.88 21.57 -12.54
C ARG A 295 -4.24 20.36 -11.65
N GLN A 296 -5.07 19.46 -12.16
CA GLN A 296 -5.39 18.23 -11.48
C GLN A 296 -4.34 17.16 -11.78
N GLU A 297 -3.93 16.45 -10.73
CA GLU A 297 -2.99 15.32 -10.84
C GLU A 297 -3.60 14.14 -11.60
N ALA A 298 -4.91 13.95 -11.46
CA ALA A 298 -5.67 12.89 -12.09
C ALA A 298 -7.14 13.29 -12.24
N PHE A 299 -7.89 12.52 -13.02
CA PHE A 299 -9.33 12.65 -13.20
C PHE A 299 -9.99 11.28 -13.16
N PHE A 300 -11.30 11.26 -12.89
CA PHE A 300 -12.08 10.02 -12.93
C PHE A 300 -12.78 9.87 -14.26
N ARG A 301 -12.87 8.63 -14.73
CA ARG A 301 -13.72 8.26 -15.85
C ARG A 301 -14.61 7.10 -15.44
N ILE A 302 -15.89 7.25 -15.70
CA ILE A 302 -16.86 6.19 -15.56
C ILE A 302 -16.95 5.53 -16.94
N GLU A 303 -16.74 4.22 -16.98
CA GLU A 303 -16.81 3.43 -18.19
C GLU A 303 -17.66 2.19 -17.96
N SER A 304 -18.77 2.06 -18.68
CA SER A 304 -19.78 1.02 -18.42
C SER A 304 -20.18 0.95 -16.92
N GLY A 305 -20.31 2.12 -16.30
CA GLY A 305 -20.62 2.27 -14.88
C GLY A 305 -19.47 2.04 -13.91
N GLN A 306 -18.29 1.56 -14.34
CA GLN A 306 -17.12 1.35 -13.47
C GLN A 306 -16.26 2.60 -13.36
N VAL A 307 -15.69 2.87 -12.18
CA VAL A 307 -14.87 4.06 -11.96
C VAL A 307 -13.38 3.75 -12.14
N PHE A 308 -12.74 4.49 -13.04
CA PHE A 308 -11.32 4.46 -13.30
C PHE A 308 -10.67 5.82 -13.00
N ILE A 309 -9.43 5.79 -12.54
CA ILE A 309 -8.57 6.95 -12.36
C ILE A 309 -7.61 6.99 -13.54
N HIS A 310 -7.48 8.16 -14.15
CA HIS A 310 -6.55 8.45 -15.23
C HIS A 310 -5.67 9.62 -14.85
N ARG A 311 -4.38 9.51 -15.17
CA ARG A 311 -3.40 10.59 -15.00
C ARG A 311 -3.23 11.42 -16.27
N ASP A 312 -3.33 10.78 -17.43
CA ASP A 312 -3.05 11.37 -18.73
C ASP A 312 -3.82 10.66 -19.87
N ALA A 313 -3.47 11.01 -21.11
CA ALA A 313 -4.08 10.45 -22.31
C ALA A 313 -3.47 9.11 -22.79
N SER A 314 -2.56 8.49 -22.04
CA SER A 314 -1.86 7.25 -22.45
C SER A 314 -2.77 6.02 -22.53
N GLY A 315 -3.96 6.09 -21.93
CA GLY A 315 -4.85 4.95 -21.75
C GLY A 315 -4.56 4.13 -20.50
N THR A 316 -3.45 4.39 -19.81
CA THR A 316 -3.19 3.81 -18.49
C THR A 316 -4.26 4.27 -17.51
N ARG A 317 -4.82 3.32 -16.77
CA ARG A 317 -5.89 3.57 -15.82
C ARG A 317 -5.84 2.60 -14.66
N TRP A 318 -6.36 3.05 -13.54
CA TRP A 318 -6.45 2.22 -12.34
C TRP A 318 -7.90 2.19 -11.87
N PRO A 319 -8.46 1.02 -11.53
CA PRO A 319 -9.78 0.96 -10.93
C PRO A 319 -9.75 1.74 -9.62
N LEU A 320 -10.82 2.49 -9.34
CA LEU A 320 -10.98 3.19 -8.07
C LEU A 320 -10.91 2.22 -6.89
N HIS A 321 -11.42 1.00 -7.09
CA HIS A 321 -11.34 -0.07 -6.11
C HIS A 321 -10.01 -0.82 -6.20
N LEU A 322 -9.15 -0.64 -5.20
CA LEU A 322 -7.94 -1.45 -5.03
C LEU A 322 -8.23 -2.63 -4.10
N GLY A 323 -8.39 -3.84 -4.65
CA GLY A 323 -8.58 -5.05 -3.82
C GLY A 323 -9.62 -6.03 -4.35
N ASP A 324 -10.20 -6.82 -3.43
CA ASP A 324 -11.05 -8.00 -3.72
C ASP A 324 -12.17 -7.71 -4.74
N PRO A 325 -12.15 -8.35 -5.91
CA PRO A 325 -13.21 -8.24 -6.92
C PRO A 325 -14.61 -8.64 -6.39
N ALA A 326 -14.68 -9.40 -5.29
CA ALA A 326 -15.93 -9.89 -4.72
C ALA A 326 -16.74 -8.84 -3.94
N GLU A 327 -16.16 -7.69 -3.59
CA GLU A 327 -16.87 -6.64 -2.82
C GLU A 327 -17.74 -5.70 -3.68
N GLY A 328 -17.81 -5.90 -5.00
CA GLY A 328 -18.79 -5.24 -5.88
C GLY A 328 -18.63 -3.72 -6.10
N GLY A 329 -17.88 -3.00 -5.25
CA GLY A 329 -17.86 -1.54 -5.18
C GLY A 329 -17.06 -0.79 -6.27
N GLY A 330 -16.77 -1.41 -7.41
CA GLY A 330 -16.11 -0.74 -8.53
C GLY A 330 -17.04 0.14 -9.36
N PHE A 331 -18.36 -0.05 -9.21
CA PHE A 331 -19.36 0.75 -9.92
C PHE A 331 -19.58 2.09 -9.25
N PHE A 332 -19.76 3.11 -10.08
CA PHE A 332 -20.07 4.47 -9.65
C PHE A 332 -21.27 4.52 -8.71
N ARG A 333 -22.31 3.74 -8.99
CA ARG A 333 -23.54 3.70 -8.19
C ARG A 333 -23.33 3.20 -6.77
N ASP A 334 -22.42 2.24 -6.57
CA ASP A 334 -22.09 1.70 -5.24
C ASP A 334 -21.23 2.67 -4.42
N ARG A 335 -20.69 3.70 -5.08
CA ARG A 335 -19.85 4.75 -4.49
C ARG A 335 -20.61 6.07 -4.29
N LEU A 336 -21.89 6.11 -4.65
CA LEU A 336 -22.76 7.25 -4.33
C LEU A 336 -23.19 7.18 -2.88
N VAL A 337 -22.92 8.24 -2.11
CA VAL A 337 -23.34 8.36 -0.72
C VAL A 337 -24.58 9.26 -0.63
N GLY A 338 -25.63 8.78 0.03
CA GLY A 338 -26.80 9.60 0.37
C GLY A 338 -27.96 9.60 -0.65
N ASN A 339 -28.33 8.43 -1.19
CA ASN A 339 -29.65 8.26 -1.80
C ASN A 339 -30.77 8.21 -0.75
#